data_AF-A0A850BK50-F1
#
_entry.id   AF-A0A850BK50-F1
#
_cell.length_a   1.000
_cell.length_b   1.000
_cell.length_c   1.000
_cell.angle_alpha   90.00
_cell.angle_beta   90.00
_cell.angle_gamma   90.00
#
_symmetry.space_group_name_H-M   'P 1'
#
loop_
_entity.id
_entity.type
_entity.pdbx_description
1 polymer ?
#
loop_
_entity_poly.entity_id
_entity_poly.type
_entity_poly.pdbx_seq_one_letter_code
_entity_poly.pdbx_strand_id
1 'polypeptide(L)'
;MLDMQQLNRRRALGLITTALLAPACGGAPADSAASPPPRPSPSLGKASEVISVNEPRPGELHLVFDIKDTPELHTPLPDDDRIASYRSRIAARLHGDVSPRELLRRQRAVMESIGSERARGDAENAAMLLEGRAGTLGPATALESLLFLEQAGRWPMIEHPSEFGAFILRGKERIRVYFSSFESVGGKIRGEVNERVLADEKAGFEVLAHLHNHTFMFDRVPGDRMWTTPETVNDVGGALAPSTTDVQFYRSIREMIGLQGAWVTNGLDTARFAASDFDRLNAAG
;
A
#
# COMPACT_ATOMS: atom_id res chain seq x y z
N MET A 1 5.02 63.88 9.39
CA MET A 1 5.48 65.01 10.22
C MET A 1 6.21 64.39 11.40
N LEU A 2 7.54 64.63 11.47
CA LEU A 2 8.53 64.28 12.52
C LEU A 2 8.80 62.80 12.82
N ASP A 3 10.03 62.31 13.07
CA ASP A 3 11.39 62.73 12.71
C ASP A 3 12.34 61.55 13.01
N MET A 4 13.45 61.47 12.29
CA MET A 4 14.62 60.64 12.57
C MET A 4 15.33 61.05 13.86
N GLN A 5 16.03 60.13 14.53
CA GLN A 5 17.50 60.15 14.73
C GLN A 5 18.01 59.42 16.01
N GLN A 6 19.01 58.56 15.76
CA GLN A 6 20.24 58.28 16.53
C GLN A 6 20.17 57.73 17.98
N LEU A 7 20.90 56.63 18.24
CA LEU A 7 22.26 56.72 18.81
C LEU A 7 23.02 55.38 18.82
N ASN A 8 24.27 55.45 18.39
CA ASN A 8 25.34 54.46 18.52
C ASN A 8 25.66 54.11 19.99
N ARG A 9 26.06 52.86 20.27
CA ARG A 9 27.20 52.58 21.17
C ARG A 9 27.85 51.23 20.89
N ARG A 10 29.10 51.31 20.42
CA ARG A 10 30.08 50.25 20.26
C ARG A 10 30.46 49.65 21.62
N ARG A 11 30.64 48.32 21.69
CA ARG A 11 31.61 47.69 22.58
C ARG A 11 32.35 46.60 21.82
N ALA A 12 33.66 46.81 21.69
CA ALA A 12 34.63 45.85 21.23
C ALA A 12 35.17 45.05 22.43
N LEU A 13 35.11 43.73 22.32
CA LEU A 13 36.00 42.77 22.99
C LEU A 13 36.35 41.78 21.86
N GLY A 14 37.59 41.68 21.38
CA GLY A 14 38.74 41.22 22.13
C GLY A 14 38.90 39.71 21.92
N LEU A 15 39.20 39.27 20.68
CA LEU A 15 39.56 37.88 20.40
C LEU A 15 41.07 37.72 20.53
N ILE A 16 41.48 36.93 21.51
CA ILE A 16 42.85 36.44 21.70
C ILE A 16 43.02 35.21 20.81
N THR A 17 43.88 35.32 19.80
CA THR A 17 44.24 34.21 18.91
C THR A 17 45.37 33.41 19.56
N THR A 18 45.03 32.28 20.18
CA THR A 18 46.01 31.31 20.69
C THR A 18 46.24 30.26 19.61
N ALA A 19 47.37 30.35 18.91
CA ALA A 19 47.80 29.34 17.94
C ALA A 19 48.38 28.13 18.69
N LEU A 20 47.63 27.03 18.73
CA LEU A 20 48.14 25.71 19.16
C LEU A 20 48.66 24.96 17.92
N LEU A 21 49.98 24.77 17.87
CA LEU A 21 50.64 23.85 16.96
C LEU A 21 50.37 22.40 17.42
N ALA A 22 49.57 21.67 16.63
CA ALA A 22 49.35 20.25 16.83
C ALA A 22 50.45 19.41 16.12
N PRO A 23 50.94 18.34 16.74
CA PRO A 23 51.92 17.44 16.12
C PRO A 23 51.27 16.60 15.01
N ALA A 24 51.93 16.53 13.86
CA ALA A 24 51.54 15.69 12.74
C ALA A 24 51.79 14.20 13.09
N CYS A 25 50.75 13.50 13.53
CA CYS A 25 50.76 12.04 13.60
C CYS A 25 50.54 11.49 12.18
N GLY A 26 51.52 10.72 11.70
CA GLY A 26 51.42 9.99 10.43
C GLY A 26 50.24 9.03 10.45
N GLY A 27 49.26 9.26 9.57
CA GLY A 27 48.12 8.39 9.38
C GLY A 27 48.57 7.10 8.70
N ALA A 28 48.32 5.97 9.36
CA ALA A 28 48.37 4.66 8.73
C ALA A 28 47.42 4.66 7.51
N PRO A 29 47.78 4.01 6.39
CA PRO A 29 46.87 3.88 5.26
C PRO A 29 45.59 3.19 5.74
N ALA A 30 44.46 3.87 5.57
CA ALA A 30 43.16 3.29 5.82
C ALA A 30 43.00 2.12 4.85
N ASP A 31 43.07 0.89 5.37
CA ASP A 31 42.66 -0.29 4.64
C ASP A 31 41.25 -0.03 4.12
N SER A 32 41.14 0.10 2.81
CA SER A 32 39.89 0.25 2.08
C SER A 32 39.08 -1.02 2.32
N ALA A 33 38.30 -1.05 3.41
CA ALA A 33 37.37 -2.12 3.70
C ALA A 33 36.46 -2.27 2.49
N ALA A 34 36.59 -3.41 1.79
CA ALA A 34 35.77 -3.71 0.63
C ALA A 34 34.30 -3.57 1.04
N SER A 35 33.53 -2.80 0.27
CA SER A 35 32.10 -2.67 0.50
C SER A 35 31.49 -4.07 0.55
N PRO A 36 30.63 -4.36 1.56
CA PRO A 36 29.98 -5.65 1.63
C PRO A 36 29.20 -5.92 0.34
N PRO A 37 29.11 -7.19 -0.10
CA PRO A 37 28.39 -7.53 -1.32
C PRO A 37 26.95 -7.03 -1.25
N PRO A 38 26.37 -6.59 -2.37
CA PRO A 38 24.99 -6.12 -2.42
C PRO A 38 24.07 -7.23 -1.90
N ARG A 39 23.15 -6.86 -1.00
CA ARG A 39 22.13 -7.80 -0.51
C ARG A 39 21.24 -8.20 -1.69
N PRO A 40 20.83 -9.48 -1.80
CA PRO A 40 19.91 -9.90 -2.85
C PRO A 40 18.58 -9.16 -2.70
N SER A 41 18.03 -8.68 -3.81
CA SER A 41 16.71 -8.05 -3.83
C SER A 41 15.62 -9.05 -3.41
N PRO A 42 14.59 -8.62 -2.66
CA PRO A 42 13.48 -9.49 -2.29
C PRO A 42 12.74 -9.99 -3.55
N SER A 43 12.19 -11.20 -3.47
CA SER A 43 11.45 -11.84 -4.56
C SER A 43 10.39 -12.79 -4.00
N LEU A 44 9.26 -12.92 -4.70
CA LEU A 44 8.24 -13.94 -4.40
C LEU A 44 8.69 -15.35 -4.80
N GLY A 45 9.72 -15.47 -5.64
CA GLY A 45 10.09 -16.74 -6.28
C GLY A 45 9.02 -17.21 -7.25
N LYS A 46 8.98 -18.52 -7.51
CA LYS A 46 7.89 -19.14 -8.28
C LYS A 46 6.75 -19.51 -7.35
N ALA A 47 5.52 -19.36 -7.81
CA ALA A 47 4.37 -19.91 -7.10
C ALA A 47 4.59 -21.40 -6.84
N SER A 48 4.35 -21.84 -5.60
CA SER A 48 4.45 -23.23 -5.19
C SER A 48 3.26 -24.07 -5.66
N GLU A 49 2.11 -23.41 -5.88
CA GLU A 49 0.87 -24.05 -6.32
C GLU A 49 0.03 -23.06 -7.14
N VAL A 50 -0.73 -23.62 -8.10
CA VAL A 50 -1.87 -22.94 -8.75
C VAL A 50 -3.14 -23.62 -8.26
N ILE A 51 -4.03 -22.88 -7.60
CA ILE A 51 -5.28 -23.44 -7.06
C ILE A 51 -6.31 -23.44 -8.19
N SER A 52 -6.72 -24.63 -8.63
CA SER A 52 -7.83 -24.80 -9.56
C SER A 52 -9.17 -24.50 -8.87
N VAL A 53 -10.04 -23.78 -9.56
CA VAL A 53 -11.41 -23.47 -9.09
C VAL A 53 -12.43 -23.99 -10.09
N ASN A 54 -13.63 -24.30 -9.60
CA ASN A 54 -14.72 -24.68 -10.48
C ASN A 54 -15.23 -23.47 -11.27
N GLU A 55 -15.40 -23.65 -12.58
CA GLU A 55 -15.90 -22.62 -13.50
C GLU A 55 -15.16 -21.27 -13.35
N PRO A 56 -13.83 -21.25 -13.66
CA PRO A 56 -13.05 -20.03 -13.53
C PRO A 56 -13.60 -18.97 -14.47
N ARG A 57 -13.71 -17.73 -13.96
CA ARG A 57 -14.04 -16.59 -14.82
C ARG A 57 -12.84 -16.28 -15.73
N PRO A 58 -13.06 -15.64 -16.88
CA PRO A 58 -11.97 -15.23 -17.77
C PRO A 58 -10.86 -14.44 -17.04
N GLY A 59 -9.61 -14.88 -17.17
CA GLY A 59 -8.48 -14.20 -16.51
C GLY A 59 -8.38 -14.42 -14.99
N GLU A 60 -9.22 -15.26 -14.39
CA GLU A 60 -9.12 -15.63 -12.97
C GLU A 60 -7.90 -16.53 -12.71
N LEU A 61 -7.13 -16.23 -11.66
CA LEU A 61 -5.95 -16.99 -11.26
C LEU A 61 -5.81 -16.99 -9.74
N HIS A 62 -5.43 -18.15 -9.19
CA HIS A 62 -5.17 -18.31 -7.77
C HIS A 62 -3.82 -18.99 -7.58
N LEU A 63 -2.91 -18.34 -6.87
CA LEU A 63 -1.53 -18.79 -6.65
C LEU A 63 -1.26 -18.93 -5.16
N VAL A 64 -0.40 -19.87 -4.83
CA VAL A 64 0.23 -19.96 -3.51
C VAL A 64 1.70 -19.62 -3.64
N PHE A 65 2.18 -18.72 -2.80
CA PHE A 65 3.61 -18.48 -2.60
C PHE A 65 4.00 -18.94 -1.20
N ASP A 66 5.06 -19.72 -1.07
CA ASP A 66 5.67 -20.10 0.21
C ASP A 66 7.10 -19.54 0.22
N ILE A 67 7.30 -18.47 0.99
CA ILE A 67 8.54 -17.67 0.97
C ILE A 67 9.11 -17.55 2.37
N LYS A 68 10.43 -17.41 2.46
CA LYS A 68 11.11 -17.16 3.74
C LYS A 68 10.69 -15.79 4.28
N ASP A 69 10.30 -15.74 5.56
CA ASP A 69 10.01 -14.46 6.22
C ASP A 69 11.34 -13.74 6.49
N THR A 70 11.62 -12.70 5.73
CA THR A 70 12.86 -11.91 5.80
C THR A 70 12.52 -10.44 6.08
N PRO A 71 13.35 -9.71 6.85
CA PRO A 71 13.11 -8.30 7.12
C PRO A 71 12.91 -7.44 5.87
N GLU A 72 13.61 -7.79 4.78
CA GLU A 72 13.55 -7.10 3.49
C GLU A 72 12.14 -7.09 2.87
N LEU A 73 11.31 -8.11 3.14
CA LEU A 73 9.92 -8.16 2.67
C LEU A 73 9.03 -7.10 3.32
N HIS A 74 9.40 -6.61 4.51
CA HIS A 74 8.62 -5.68 5.33
C HIS A 74 9.10 -4.23 5.23
N THR A 75 10.20 -3.98 4.52
CA THR A 75 10.67 -2.65 4.18
C THR A 75 10.20 -2.24 2.79
N PRO A 76 10.16 -0.94 2.44
CA PRO A 76 9.90 -0.52 1.07
C PRO A 76 10.80 -1.23 0.06
N LEU A 77 10.26 -1.56 -1.11
CA LEU A 77 11.05 -2.15 -2.19
C LEU A 77 12.16 -1.17 -2.59
N PRO A 78 13.44 -1.60 -2.68
CA PRO A 78 14.49 -0.78 -3.28
C PRO A 78 14.10 -0.34 -4.70
N ASP A 79 14.74 0.72 -5.20
CA ASP A 79 14.43 1.33 -6.51
C ASP A 79 14.15 0.27 -7.60
N ASP A 80 12.87 0.19 -8.03
CA ASP A 80 12.39 -0.71 -9.07
C ASP A 80 11.81 0.11 -10.22
N ASP A 81 12.39 -0.05 -11.42
CA ASP A 81 12.03 0.73 -12.61
C ASP A 81 10.55 0.58 -13.00
N ARG A 82 9.91 -0.56 -12.69
CA ARG A 82 8.50 -0.80 -13.01
C ARG A 82 7.60 0.04 -12.10
N ILE A 83 7.90 0.11 -10.81
CA ILE A 83 7.18 0.96 -9.85
C ILE A 83 7.43 2.44 -10.17
N ALA A 84 8.67 2.83 -10.48
CA ALA A 84 9.01 4.19 -10.87
C ALA A 84 8.29 4.63 -12.16
N SER A 85 8.24 3.74 -13.16
CA SER A 85 7.49 3.95 -14.40
C SER A 85 5.98 4.07 -14.12
N TYR A 86 5.42 3.16 -13.33
CA TYR A 86 4.00 3.19 -12.94
C TYR A 86 3.64 4.51 -12.25
N ARG A 87 4.41 4.94 -11.26
CA ARG A 87 4.25 6.23 -10.56
C ARG A 87 4.27 7.41 -11.54
N SER A 88 5.26 7.45 -12.43
CA SER A 88 5.44 8.54 -13.38
C SER A 88 4.26 8.65 -14.37
N ARG A 89 3.75 7.51 -14.83
CA ARG A 89 2.59 7.45 -15.73
C ARG A 89 1.31 7.91 -15.04
N ILE A 90 1.07 7.51 -13.79
CA ILE A 90 -0.07 8.01 -12.99
C ILE A 90 0.02 9.52 -12.79
N ALA A 91 1.19 10.03 -12.39
CA ALA A 91 1.40 11.46 -12.20
C ALA A 91 1.12 12.26 -13.47
N ALA A 92 1.55 11.74 -14.63
CA ALA A 92 1.26 12.34 -15.93
C ALA A 92 -0.24 12.37 -16.26
N ARG A 93 -1.00 11.31 -15.91
CA ARG A 93 -2.46 11.24 -16.12
C ARG A 93 -3.24 12.13 -15.16
N LEU A 94 -2.79 12.27 -13.91
CA LEU A 94 -3.46 13.08 -12.89
C LEU A 94 -3.18 14.58 -13.01
N HIS A 95 -2.14 14.98 -13.76
CA HIS A 95 -1.64 16.36 -13.81
C HIS A 95 -1.45 16.97 -12.41
N GLY A 96 -1.02 16.15 -11.45
CA GLY A 96 -1.01 16.54 -10.04
C GLY A 96 -0.34 15.53 -9.11
N ASP A 97 -0.50 15.76 -7.82
CA ASP A 97 0.11 14.96 -6.76
C ASP A 97 -0.50 13.55 -6.67
N VAL A 98 0.39 12.56 -6.59
CA VAL A 98 0.05 11.13 -6.40
C VAL A 98 0.08 10.72 -4.94
N SER A 99 0.27 11.67 -4.01
CA SER A 99 0.35 11.37 -2.59
C SER A 99 -0.94 10.71 -2.08
N PRO A 100 -0.85 9.72 -1.17
CA PRO A 100 -2.00 8.99 -0.70
C PRO A 100 -3.03 9.90 -0.01
N ARG A 101 -2.57 10.97 0.65
CA ARG A 101 -3.47 11.95 1.29
C ARG A 101 -4.28 12.75 0.28
N GLU A 102 -3.69 13.11 -0.86
CA GLU A 102 -4.42 13.84 -1.89
C GLU A 102 -5.45 12.96 -2.60
N LEU A 103 -5.07 11.71 -2.91
CA LEU A 103 -6.00 10.72 -3.47
C LEU A 103 -7.20 10.48 -2.54
N LEU A 104 -6.96 10.35 -1.23
CA LEU A 104 -8.03 10.21 -0.24
C LEU A 104 -8.96 11.42 -0.18
N ARG A 105 -8.43 12.65 -0.25
CA ARG A 105 -9.27 13.86 -0.26
C ARG A 105 -10.16 13.91 -1.50
N ARG A 106 -9.61 13.56 -2.66
CA ARG A 106 -10.37 13.50 -3.93
C ARG A 106 -11.49 12.48 -3.86
N GLN A 107 -11.18 11.24 -3.46
CA GLN A 107 -12.18 10.18 -3.34
C GLN A 107 -13.26 10.57 -2.34
N ARG A 108 -12.88 11.08 -1.16
CA ARG A 108 -13.83 11.56 -0.14
C ARG A 108 -14.79 12.62 -0.72
N ALA A 109 -14.28 13.61 -1.42
CA ALA A 109 -15.12 14.66 -2.02
C ALA A 109 -16.10 14.10 -3.06
N VAL A 110 -15.68 13.12 -3.87
CA VAL A 110 -16.59 12.44 -4.80
C VAL A 110 -17.67 11.68 -4.03
N MET A 111 -17.30 10.88 -3.04
CA MET A 111 -18.26 10.09 -2.25
C MET A 111 -19.26 10.96 -1.47
N GLU A 112 -18.82 12.10 -0.93
CA GLU A 112 -19.70 13.11 -0.32
C GLU A 112 -20.71 13.68 -1.33
N SER A 113 -20.29 13.89 -2.58
CA SER A 113 -21.16 14.42 -3.64
C SER A 113 -22.24 13.44 -4.11
N ILE A 114 -21.99 12.12 -4.02
CA ILE A 114 -22.96 11.08 -4.38
C ILE A 114 -24.13 11.05 -3.38
N GLY A 115 -23.84 11.27 -2.08
CA GLY A 115 -24.85 11.44 -1.03
C GLY A 115 -25.63 10.18 -0.61
N SER A 116 -25.44 9.04 -1.28
CA SER A 116 -26.02 7.76 -0.87
C SER A 116 -25.47 7.31 0.49
N GLU A 117 -26.20 6.44 1.20
CA GLU A 117 -25.77 5.93 2.49
C GLU A 117 -24.42 5.20 2.41
N ARG A 118 -24.27 4.34 1.40
CA ARG A 118 -23.01 3.65 1.12
C ARG A 118 -21.87 4.63 0.86
N ALA A 119 -22.07 5.60 -0.03
CA ALA A 119 -21.03 6.59 -0.35
C ALA A 119 -20.65 7.43 0.87
N ARG A 120 -21.62 7.76 1.74
CA ARG A 120 -21.35 8.44 3.01
C ARG A 120 -20.46 7.60 3.92
N GLY A 121 -20.74 6.30 4.06
CA GLY A 121 -19.89 5.38 4.81
C GLY A 121 -18.46 5.29 4.25
N ASP A 122 -18.32 5.22 2.92
CA ASP A 122 -17.01 5.20 2.25
C ASP A 122 -16.24 6.53 2.48
N ALA A 123 -16.93 7.67 2.39
CA ALA A 123 -16.36 8.99 2.67
C ALA A 123 -15.88 9.12 4.13
N GLU A 124 -16.67 8.59 5.08
CA GLU A 124 -16.32 8.59 6.50
C GLU A 124 -15.09 7.70 6.78
N ASN A 125 -14.98 6.53 6.14
CA ASN A 125 -13.78 5.68 6.24
C ASN A 125 -12.53 6.42 5.73
N ALA A 126 -12.65 7.15 4.61
CA ALA A 126 -11.55 7.99 4.11
C ALA A 126 -11.18 9.10 5.08
N ALA A 127 -12.15 9.74 5.74
CA ALA A 127 -11.90 10.74 6.77
C ALA A 127 -11.16 10.15 7.98
N MET A 128 -11.56 8.97 8.46
CA MET A 128 -10.89 8.31 9.59
C MET A 128 -9.42 8.02 9.31
N LEU A 129 -9.10 7.55 8.10
CA LEU A 129 -7.72 7.31 7.68
C LEU A 129 -6.92 8.61 7.55
N LEU A 130 -7.50 9.65 6.93
CA LEU A 130 -6.87 10.96 6.79
C LEU A 130 -6.51 11.59 8.15
N GLU A 131 -7.40 11.42 9.13
CA GLU A 131 -7.27 11.95 10.49
C GLU A 131 -6.41 11.06 11.41
N GLY A 132 -5.99 9.88 10.95
CA GLY A 132 -5.22 8.93 11.76
C GLY A 132 -6.04 8.28 12.88
N ARG A 133 -7.37 8.22 12.77
CA ARG A 133 -8.27 7.57 13.74
C ARG A 133 -8.39 6.06 13.52
N ALA A 134 -8.15 5.60 12.30
CA ALA A 134 -8.12 4.19 11.91
C ALA A 134 -7.06 3.96 10.84
N GLY A 135 -6.21 2.94 11.04
CA GLY A 135 -5.13 2.59 10.13
C GLY A 135 -4.00 3.62 10.05
N THR A 136 -3.00 3.28 9.24
CA THR A 136 -1.81 4.10 8.97
C THR A 136 -1.50 4.13 7.48
N LEU A 137 -0.96 5.25 7.01
CA LEU A 137 -0.51 5.43 5.63
C LEU A 137 1.01 5.34 5.54
N GLY A 138 1.52 4.65 4.54
CA GLY A 138 2.94 4.69 4.21
C GLY A 138 3.25 4.04 2.85
N PRO A 139 4.51 4.05 2.43
CA PRO A 139 4.95 3.36 1.22
C PRO A 139 4.56 1.89 1.26
N ALA A 140 4.32 1.30 0.08
CA ALA A 140 4.14 -0.13 -0.02
C ALA A 140 5.43 -0.86 0.40
N THR A 141 5.30 -1.97 1.14
CA THR A 141 6.45 -2.84 1.44
C THR A 141 6.88 -3.60 0.20
N ALA A 142 8.04 -4.26 0.25
CA ALA A 142 8.49 -5.13 -0.83
C ALA A 142 7.51 -6.28 -1.09
N LEU A 143 6.94 -6.91 -0.06
CA LEU A 143 5.92 -7.94 -0.24
C LEU A 143 4.69 -7.40 -0.99
N GLU A 144 4.14 -6.27 -0.55
CA GLU A 144 2.98 -5.64 -1.17
C GLU A 144 3.27 -5.21 -2.62
N SER A 145 4.44 -4.62 -2.86
CA SER A 145 4.87 -4.17 -4.19
C SER A 145 5.07 -5.35 -5.14
N LEU A 146 5.67 -6.45 -4.68
CA LEU A 146 5.87 -7.64 -5.50
C LEU A 146 4.55 -8.32 -5.85
N LEU A 147 3.58 -8.38 -4.93
CA LEU A 147 2.24 -8.90 -5.22
C LEU A 147 1.47 -8.00 -6.19
N PHE A 148 1.62 -6.67 -6.06
CA PHE A 148 1.11 -5.75 -7.06
C PHE A 148 1.75 -5.96 -8.44
N LEU A 149 3.07 -6.17 -8.50
CA LEU A 149 3.79 -6.41 -9.74
C LEU A 149 3.43 -7.76 -10.39
N GLU A 150 3.07 -8.77 -9.59
CA GLU A 150 2.51 -10.03 -10.10
C GLU A 150 1.21 -9.76 -10.87
N GLN A 151 0.30 -8.95 -10.32
CA GLN A 151 -0.91 -8.54 -11.05
C GLN A 151 -0.57 -7.67 -12.27
N ALA A 152 0.32 -6.70 -12.12
CA ALA A 152 0.67 -5.77 -13.19
C ALA A 152 1.40 -6.46 -14.37
N GLY A 153 2.07 -7.58 -14.11
CA GLY A 153 2.67 -8.41 -15.15
C GLY A 153 1.63 -9.15 -16.00
N ARG A 154 0.41 -9.34 -15.46
CA ARG A 154 -0.71 -9.97 -16.18
C ARG A 154 -1.54 -8.93 -16.91
N TRP A 155 -1.81 -7.79 -16.27
CA TRP A 155 -2.63 -6.72 -16.82
C TRP A 155 -1.95 -5.37 -16.63
N PRO A 156 -1.74 -4.57 -17.69
CA PRO A 156 -1.13 -3.25 -17.56
C PRO A 156 -2.07 -2.32 -16.76
N MET A 157 -1.80 -2.13 -15.47
CA MET A 157 -2.76 -1.60 -14.47
C MET A 157 -3.33 -0.20 -14.74
N ILE A 158 -2.75 0.58 -15.65
CA ILE A 158 -3.26 1.89 -16.06
C ILE A 158 -4.29 1.73 -17.18
N GLU A 159 -3.97 0.92 -18.19
CA GLU A 159 -4.84 0.64 -19.35
C GLU A 159 -5.94 -0.37 -18.99
N HIS A 160 -5.58 -1.32 -18.14
CA HIS A 160 -6.40 -2.45 -17.72
C HIS A 160 -6.43 -2.55 -16.19
N PRO A 161 -7.01 -1.55 -15.47
CA PRO A 161 -7.21 -1.63 -14.02
C PRO A 161 -7.93 -2.93 -13.64
N SER A 162 -7.37 -3.68 -12.71
CA SER A 162 -7.86 -4.98 -12.27
C SER A 162 -7.53 -5.19 -10.79
N GLU A 163 -8.29 -6.05 -10.11
CA GLU A 163 -8.07 -6.29 -8.69
C GLU A 163 -7.46 -7.66 -8.40
N PHE A 164 -6.65 -7.68 -7.35
CA PHE A 164 -6.20 -8.86 -6.64
C PHE A 164 -6.52 -8.72 -5.16
N GLY A 165 -6.73 -9.87 -4.52
CA GLY A 165 -6.76 -10.04 -3.07
C GLY A 165 -5.73 -11.10 -2.68
N ALA A 166 -5.16 -10.97 -1.50
CA ALA A 166 -4.16 -11.90 -1.00
C ALA A 166 -4.32 -12.09 0.51
N PHE A 167 -4.50 -13.33 0.95
CA PHE A 167 -4.28 -13.66 2.35
C PHE A 167 -2.79 -13.87 2.60
N ILE A 168 -2.28 -13.23 3.66
CA ILE A 168 -0.89 -13.29 4.06
C ILE A 168 -0.86 -13.95 5.43
N LEU A 169 -0.29 -15.16 5.46
CA LEU A 169 -0.18 -15.97 6.65
C LEU A 169 1.28 -16.07 7.09
N ARG A 170 1.52 -16.07 8.40
CA ARG A 170 2.85 -16.26 8.97
C ARG A 170 2.91 -17.57 9.72
N GLY A 171 3.86 -18.41 9.32
CA GLY A 171 4.26 -19.60 10.05
C GLY A 171 5.65 -19.40 10.65
N LYS A 172 6.25 -20.49 11.15
CA LYS A 172 7.63 -20.45 11.66
C LYS A 172 8.60 -20.15 10.51
N GLU A 173 9.20 -18.95 10.54
CA GLU A 173 10.21 -18.45 9.60
C GLU A 173 9.76 -18.33 8.14
N ARG A 174 8.45 -18.38 7.88
CA ARG A 174 7.89 -18.33 6.53
C ARG A 174 6.62 -17.50 6.46
N ILE A 175 6.42 -16.90 5.30
CA ILE A 175 5.16 -16.29 4.90
C ILE A 175 4.54 -17.18 3.82
N ARG A 176 3.25 -17.48 3.96
CA ARG A 176 2.47 -18.08 2.90
C ARG A 176 1.45 -17.07 2.39
N VAL A 177 1.41 -16.89 1.08
CA VAL A 177 0.50 -15.95 0.43
C VAL A 177 -0.45 -16.73 -0.46
N TYR A 178 -1.75 -16.52 -0.26
CA TYR A 178 -2.81 -16.99 -1.14
C TYR A 178 -3.30 -15.85 -2.00
N PHE A 179 -2.66 -15.70 -3.16
CA PHE A 179 -2.95 -14.64 -4.11
C PHE A 179 -4.12 -15.06 -5.01
N SER A 180 -5.10 -14.20 -5.15
CA SER A 180 -6.27 -14.38 -6.02
C SER A 180 -6.46 -13.14 -6.85
N SER A 181 -6.57 -13.29 -8.17
CA SER A 181 -6.82 -12.12 -9.01
C SER A 181 -7.64 -12.41 -10.24
N PHE A 182 -8.17 -11.33 -10.80
CA PHE A 182 -9.12 -11.34 -11.90
C PHE A 182 -8.80 -10.21 -12.87
N GLU A 183 -9.37 -10.21 -14.07
CA GLU A 183 -9.13 -9.17 -15.08
C GLU A 183 -10.01 -7.90 -14.89
N SER A 184 -10.86 -7.87 -13.85
CA SER A 184 -11.78 -6.77 -13.56
C SER A 184 -11.73 -6.34 -12.10
N VAL A 185 -12.41 -5.23 -11.80
CA VAL A 185 -12.61 -4.68 -10.46
C VAL A 185 -13.80 -5.38 -9.78
N GLY A 186 -13.76 -5.54 -8.45
CA GLY A 186 -14.80 -6.21 -7.67
C GLY A 186 -14.59 -7.72 -7.56
N GLY A 187 -13.34 -8.15 -7.34
CA GLY A 187 -13.01 -9.56 -7.14
C GLY A 187 -13.71 -10.17 -5.93
N LYS A 188 -14.08 -11.46 -6.01
CA LYS A 188 -14.53 -12.25 -4.85
C LYS A 188 -13.54 -13.37 -4.62
N ILE A 189 -13.23 -13.63 -3.35
CA ILE A 189 -12.40 -14.78 -2.99
C ILE A 189 -13.22 -16.06 -3.17
N ARG A 190 -12.60 -17.06 -3.81
CA ARG A 190 -13.20 -18.37 -4.08
C ARG A 190 -13.17 -19.25 -2.82
N GLY A 191 -14.18 -20.12 -2.70
CA GLY A 191 -14.30 -21.03 -1.56
C GLY A 191 -13.08 -21.96 -1.44
N GLU A 192 -12.57 -22.42 -2.58
CA GLU A 192 -11.39 -23.25 -2.67
C GLU A 192 -10.17 -22.56 -2.05
N VAL A 193 -10.00 -21.25 -2.23
CA VAL A 193 -8.90 -20.48 -1.62
C VAL A 193 -9.10 -20.39 -0.10
N ASN A 194 -10.32 -20.07 0.36
CA ASN A 194 -10.65 -20.00 1.78
C ASN A 194 -10.40 -21.34 2.49
N GLU A 195 -10.67 -22.47 1.83
CA GLU A 195 -10.40 -23.79 2.39
C GLU A 195 -8.92 -24.01 2.68
N ARG A 196 -8.01 -23.55 1.80
CA ARG A 196 -6.56 -23.68 2.03
C ARG A 196 -6.10 -22.77 3.16
N VAL A 197 -6.59 -21.53 3.18
CA VAL A 197 -6.28 -20.56 4.25
C VAL A 197 -6.71 -21.12 5.61
N LEU A 198 -7.93 -21.66 5.70
CA LEU A 198 -8.45 -22.29 6.92
C LEU A 198 -7.65 -23.54 7.32
N ALA A 199 -7.20 -24.33 6.35
CA ALA A 199 -6.38 -25.51 6.62
C ALA A 199 -5.03 -25.12 7.25
N ASP A 200 -4.41 -24.04 6.76
CA ASP A 200 -3.14 -23.55 7.29
C ASP A 200 -3.27 -22.81 8.62
N GLU A 201 -4.35 -22.06 8.82
CA GLU A 201 -4.69 -21.49 10.12
C GLU A 201 -4.79 -22.61 11.18
N LYS A 202 -5.51 -23.69 10.89
CA LYS A 202 -5.58 -24.89 11.74
C LYS A 202 -4.23 -25.60 11.92
N ALA A 203 -3.32 -25.45 10.96
CA ALA A 203 -1.95 -25.94 11.07
C ALA A 203 -1.02 -25.02 11.88
N GLY A 204 -1.57 -23.95 12.46
CA GLY A 204 -0.84 -23.02 13.34
C GLY A 204 -0.24 -21.81 12.64
N PHE A 205 -0.64 -21.52 11.40
CA PHE A 205 -0.31 -20.24 10.77
C PHE A 205 -1.19 -19.12 11.33
N GLU A 206 -0.60 -17.94 11.52
CA GLU A 206 -1.33 -16.73 11.88
C GLU A 206 -1.80 -16.01 10.62
N VAL A 207 -3.09 -15.69 10.51
CA VAL A 207 -3.64 -14.91 9.40
C VAL A 207 -3.36 -13.42 9.62
N LEU A 208 -2.18 -12.97 9.23
CA LEU A 208 -1.69 -11.62 9.48
C LEU A 208 -2.56 -10.55 8.84
N ALA A 209 -2.84 -10.71 7.54
CA ALA A 209 -3.55 -9.70 6.80
C ALA A 209 -4.25 -10.23 5.57
N HIS A 210 -5.29 -9.52 5.17
CA HIS A 210 -5.81 -9.57 3.82
C HIS A 210 -5.38 -8.29 3.10
N LEU A 211 -4.58 -8.44 2.05
CA LEU A 211 -4.14 -7.37 1.18
C LEU A 211 -5.02 -7.36 -0.07
N HIS A 212 -5.55 -6.21 -0.47
CA HIS A 212 -6.09 -6.02 -1.81
C HIS A 212 -5.68 -4.68 -2.38
N ASN A 213 -5.82 -4.52 -3.70
CA ASN A 213 -5.46 -3.26 -4.36
C ASN A 213 -6.68 -2.43 -4.76
N HIS A 214 -6.54 -1.11 -4.62
CA HIS A 214 -7.39 -0.12 -5.26
C HIS A 214 -6.67 0.45 -6.48
N THR A 215 -7.30 0.32 -7.64
CA THR A 215 -6.68 0.72 -8.92
C THR A 215 -6.97 2.17 -9.27
N PHE A 216 -6.08 2.76 -10.07
CA PHE A 216 -6.37 3.99 -10.79
C PHE A 216 -7.24 3.65 -11.99
N MET A 217 -8.40 4.30 -12.09
CA MET A 217 -9.40 4.04 -13.11
C MET A 217 -9.58 5.29 -13.96
N PHE A 218 -8.73 5.43 -14.99
CA PHE A 218 -8.81 6.53 -15.95
C PHE A 218 -9.81 6.22 -17.07
N ASP A 219 -10.25 7.26 -17.77
CA ASP A 219 -11.05 7.17 -19.01
C ASP A 219 -12.33 6.33 -18.87
N ARG A 220 -12.91 6.29 -17.66
CA ARG A 220 -14.08 5.48 -17.38
C ARG A 220 -15.30 5.94 -18.16
N VAL A 221 -16.16 4.99 -18.49
CA VAL A 221 -17.46 5.24 -19.12
C VAL A 221 -18.55 4.46 -18.39
N PRO A 222 -19.75 5.03 -18.18
CA PRO A 222 -20.82 4.31 -17.50
C PRO A 222 -21.11 2.94 -18.12
N GLY A 223 -21.18 1.90 -17.27
CA GLY A 223 -21.41 0.51 -17.69
C GLY A 223 -20.16 -0.23 -18.18
N ASP A 224 -18.96 0.33 -18.05
CA ASP A 224 -17.72 -0.39 -18.29
C ASP A 224 -17.44 -1.49 -17.25
N ARG A 225 -16.34 -2.22 -17.47
CA ARG A 225 -15.88 -3.33 -16.60
C ARG A 225 -15.47 -2.91 -15.18
N MET A 226 -15.49 -1.61 -14.88
CA MET A 226 -15.18 -1.03 -13.58
C MET A 226 -16.43 -0.65 -12.79
N TRP A 227 -17.62 -1.04 -13.26
CA TRP A 227 -18.92 -0.71 -12.66
C TRP A 227 -19.18 0.79 -12.56
N THR A 228 -18.64 1.55 -13.52
CA THR A 228 -18.77 3.01 -13.54
C THR A 228 -20.23 3.42 -13.65
N THR A 229 -20.62 4.37 -12.82
CA THR A 229 -21.92 5.05 -12.85
C THR A 229 -21.74 6.51 -13.29
N PRO A 230 -22.81 7.22 -13.69
CA PRO A 230 -22.71 8.65 -13.99
C PRO A 230 -22.12 9.48 -12.85
N GLU A 231 -22.39 9.10 -11.60
CA GLU A 231 -21.94 9.81 -10.41
C GLU A 231 -20.47 9.52 -10.08
N THR A 232 -19.98 8.33 -10.45
CA THR A 232 -18.61 7.91 -10.16
C THR A 232 -17.66 8.14 -11.31
N VAL A 233 -18.11 8.52 -12.52
CA VAL A 233 -17.28 8.63 -13.74
C VAL A 233 -16.01 9.46 -13.57
N ASN A 234 -15.99 10.44 -12.67
CA ASN A 234 -14.85 11.31 -12.39
C ASN A 234 -13.93 10.86 -11.22
N ASP A 235 -14.28 9.80 -10.47
CA ASP A 235 -13.42 9.26 -9.41
C ASP A 235 -12.21 8.49 -9.96
N VAL A 236 -11.05 9.12 -10.10
CA VAL A 236 -9.85 8.47 -10.66
C VAL A 236 -9.36 7.23 -9.89
N GLY A 237 -9.91 6.91 -8.71
CA GLY A 237 -9.54 5.75 -7.92
C GLY A 237 -8.17 5.89 -7.25
N GLY A 238 -7.57 4.76 -6.88
CA GLY A 238 -6.23 4.69 -6.27
C GLY A 238 -6.13 5.20 -4.82
N ALA A 239 -7.23 5.63 -4.22
CA ALA A 239 -7.29 5.98 -2.81
C ALA A 239 -7.32 4.73 -1.93
N LEU A 240 -6.75 4.81 -0.72
CA LEU A 240 -6.42 3.64 0.11
C LEU A 240 -7.39 3.39 1.27
N ALA A 241 -8.50 4.12 1.33
CA ALA A 241 -9.52 3.88 2.35
C ALA A 241 -10.35 2.66 1.95
N PRO A 242 -10.59 1.71 2.86
CA PRO A 242 -11.46 0.57 2.57
C PRO A 242 -12.89 1.06 2.38
N SER A 243 -13.58 0.47 1.40
CA SER A 243 -15.02 0.65 1.27
C SER A 243 -15.77 0.00 2.43
N THR A 244 -17.01 0.39 2.63
CA THR A 244 -17.97 -0.25 3.54
C THR A 244 -18.11 -1.75 3.29
N THR A 245 -18.01 -2.20 2.03
CA THR A 245 -18.02 -3.63 1.70
C THR A 245 -16.72 -4.33 2.13
N ASP A 246 -15.57 -3.67 1.99
CA ASP A 246 -14.29 -4.22 2.46
C ASP A 246 -14.31 -4.39 3.98
N VAL A 247 -14.81 -3.38 4.71
CA VAL A 247 -14.90 -3.44 6.18
C VAL A 247 -15.84 -4.56 6.63
N GLN A 248 -16.98 -4.74 5.96
CA GLN A 248 -17.88 -5.87 6.24
C GLN A 248 -17.15 -7.20 6.05
N PHE A 249 -16.44 -7.35 4.93
CA PHE A 249 -15.63 -8.54 4.66
C PHE A 249 -14.57 -8.77 5.74
N TYR A 250 -13.81 -7.74 6.14
CA TYR A 250 -12.78 -7.86 7.19
C TYR A 250 -13.35 -8.31 8.53
N ARG A 251 -14.52 -7.78 8.93
CA ARG A 251 -15.21 -8.22 10.15
C ARG A 251 -15.59 -9.70 10.08
N SER A 252 -16.18 -10.14 8.97
CA SER A 252 -16.55 -11.55 8.78
C SER A 252 -15.34 -12.48 8.78
N ILE A 253 -14.24 -12.11 8.12
CA ILE A 253 -13.02 -12.94 8.11
C ILE A 253 -12.33 -12.93 9.48
N ARG A 254 -12.32 -11.80 10.19
CA ARG A 254 -11.83 -11.76 11.58
C ARG A 254 -12.56 -12.75 12.47
N GLU A 255 -13.89 -12.81 12.36
CA GLU A 255 -14.72 -13.76 13.10
C GLU A 255 -14.49 -15.21 12.68
N MET A 256 -14.26 -15.46 11.38
CA MET A 256 -14.12 -16.81 10.83
C MET A 256 -12.75 -17.44 11.09
N ILE A 257 -11.67 -16.68 10.89
CA ILE A 257 -10.29 -17.20 10.87
C ILE A 257 -9.28 -16.30 11.60
N GLY A 258 -9.75 -15.37 12.44
CA GLY A 258 -8.87 -14.58 13.30
C GLY A 258 -7.96 -13.60 12.55
N LEU A 259 -8.44 -13.01 11.46
CA LEU A 259 -7.71 -11.98 10.68
C LEU A 259 -7.17 -10.85 11.59
N GLN A 260 -5.86 -10.63 11.56
CA GLN A 260 -5.19 -9.65 12.42
C GLN A 260 -5.13 -8.23 11.82
N GLY A 261 -5.28 -8.10 10.50
CA GLY A 261 -5.21 -6.81 9.83
C GLY A 261 -5.73 -6.83 8.40
N ALA A 262 -5.86 -5.65 7.82
CA ALA A 262 -6.24 -5.47 6.42
C ALA A 262 -5.37 -4.40 5.78
N TRP A 263 -4.92 -4.65 4.56
CA TRP A 263 -4.03 -3.77 3.82
C TRP A 263 -4.68 -3.40 2.49
N VAL A 264 -4.74 -2.11 2.20
CA VAL A 264 -5.26 -1.59 0.93
C VAL A 264 -4.12 -0.87 0.23
N THR A 265 -3.67 -1.39 -0.91
CA THR A 265 -2.56 -0.82 -1.69
C THR A 265 -3.02 -0.22 -3.00
N ASN A 266 -2.31 0.76 -3.54
CA ASN A 266 -2.48 1.20 -4.93
C ASN A 266 -1.24 0.88 -5.78
N GLY A 267 -0.34 0.03 -5.27
CA GLY A 267 0.94 -0.32 -5.89
C GLY A 267 2.07 0.69 -5.63
N LEU A 268 1.77 1.86 -5.06
CA LEU A 268 2.75 2.88 -4.66
C LEU A 268 2.83 3.01 -3.13
N ASP A 269 1.66 3.07 -2.52
CA ASP A 269 1.43 3.30 -1.10
C ASP A 269 0.39 2.29 -0.60
N THR A 270 0.40 2.04 0.71
CA THR A 270 -0.51 1.11 1.37
C THR A 270 -1.06 1.71 2.66
N ALA A 271 -2.37 1.61 2.83
CA ALA A 271 -3.03 1.82 4.12
C ALA A 271 -3.08 0.49 4.87
N ARG A 272 -2.64 0.48 6.13
CA ARG A 272 -2.61 -0.73 6.98
C ARG A 272 -3.49 -0.52 8.19
N PHE A 273 -4.45 -1.43 8.39
CA PHE A 273 -5.43 -1.42 9.45
C PHE A 273 -5.19 -2.62 10.37
N ALA A 274 -5.22 -2.39 11.68
CA ALA A 274 -5.24 -3.46 12.66
C ALA A 274 -6.68 -4.00 12.79
N ALA A 275 -6.84 -5.23 13.29
CA ALA A 275 -8.16 -5.83 13.52
C ALA A 275 -9.08 -4.97 14.43
N SER A 276 -8.51 -4.19 15.33
CA SER A 276 -9.25 -3.24 16.19
C SER A 276 -9.79 -2.02 15.45
N ASP A 277 -9.24 -1.69 14.27
CA ASP A 277 -9.74 -0.59 13.45
C ASP A 277 -11.05 -0.96 12.74
N PHE A 278 -11.30 -2.26 12.51
CA PHE A 278 -12.49 -2.72 11.81
C PHE A 278 -13.79 -2.32 12.51
N ASP A 279 -13.76 -2.21 13.84
CA ASP A 279 -14.93 -1.79 14.64
C ASP A 279 -15.14 -0.26 14.63
N ARG A 280 -14.11 0.50 14.24
CA ARG A 280 -14.18 1.96 14.11
C ARG A 280 -14.71 2.39 12.76
N LEU A 281 -14.35 1.64 11.72
CA LEU A 281 -14.75 1.91 10.34
C LEU A 281 -16.23 1.57 10.10
N ASN A 282 -16.85 2.27 9.16
CA ASN A 282 -18.20 1.95 8.69
C ASN A 282 -18.19 0.71 7.81
N ALA A 283 -19.18 -0.17 8.02
CA ALA A 283 -19.42 -1.35 7.21
C ALA A 283 -20.76 -1.22 6.49
N ALA A 284 -20.93 -1.96 5.39
CA ALA A 284 -22.23 -2.09 4.75
C ALA A 284 -23.19 -2.82 5.70
N GLY A 285 -24.39 -2.24 5.89
CA GLY A 285 -25.47 -2.80 6.71
C GLY A 285 -26.20 -3.96 6.03
#